data_AF-A0A8J8G1N4-F1
#
_entry.id   AF-A0A8J8G1N4-F1
#
_cell.length_a   1.000
_cell.length_b   1.000
_cell.length_c   1.000
_cell.angle_alpha   90.00
_cell.angle_beta   90.00
_cell.angle_gamma   90.00
#
_symmetry.space_group_name_H-M   'P 1'
#
loop_
_entity.id
_entity.type
_entity.pdbx_description
1 polymer ?
#
loop_
_entity_poly.entity_id
_entity_poly.type
_entity_poly.pdbx_seq_one_letter_code
_entity_poly.pdbx_strand_id
1 'polypeptide(L)'
;MNVLSRFHLKNYRKSDRDTFLKINKDSFDESKSEILEILSNTEFYHGTGAYGYYFETNKYVDSQPKGIKYILKNILVEGLVSQRDLFNDIFNTCAKSTISLGKNQIYARAYSELFLSEGTSLGYCYGNSLFWNIGVFFRIFTGVIKKKTFKSYINKTPSLEKKIYKVMLDGWSKSFRKDGKYIGKNYFYLSNARSDIKNNFGVVIGIKKNRVNPLTIDYPNISKDEVRTNQVLSFDSFSHLQVPIKNIRKVKLDLKKLNLKIPVIPIEFVELLNYERDFN
;
A
#
# COMPACT_ATOMS: atom_id res chain seq x y z
N MET A 1 -9.92 -16.66 6.39
CA MET A 1 -8.54 -17.19 6.28
C MET A 1 -8.57 -18.70 6.41
N ASN A 2 -7.79 -19.45 5.62
CA ASN A 2 -7.74 -20.92 5.76
C ASN A 2 -6.89 -21.32 6.99
N VAL A 3 -7.20 -22.44 7.63
CA VAL A 3 -6.57 -22.97 8.86
C VAL A 3 -5.04 -23.06 8.74
N LEU A 4 -4.54 -23.52 7.59
CA LEU A 4 -3.08 -23.62 7.33
C LEU A 4 -2.38 -22.25 7.34
N SER A 5 -3.05 -21.20 6.84
CA SER A 5 -2.51 -19.84 6.86
C SER A 5 -2.48 -19.24 8.26
N ARG A 6 -3.45 -19.60 9.12
CA ARG A 6 -3.44 -19.21 10.54
C ARG A 6 -2.29 -19.88 11.29
N PHE A 7 -2.05 -21.16 11.04
CA PHE A 7 -0.97 -21.91 11.70
C PHE A 7 0.42 -21.38 11.34
N HIS A 8 0.68 -21.10 10.06
CA HIS A 8 1.95 -20.53 9.59
C HIS A 8 2.20 -19.12 10.15
N LEU A 9 1.16 -18.27 10.23
CA LEU A 9 1.29 -16.92 10.80
C LEU A 9 1.47 -16.93 12.32
N LYS A 10 0.86 -17.89 13.03
CA LYS A 10 0.91 -18.01 14.49
C LYS A 10 2.32 -18.31 15.00
N ASN A 11 3.02 -19.26 14.37
CA ASN A 11 4.31 -19.76 14.86
C ASN A 11 5.49 -18.89 14.40
N TYR A 12 5.47 -18.36 13.18
CA TYR A 12 6.58 -17.57 12.63
C TYR A 12 6.76 -16.20 13.31
N ARG A 13 5.74 -15.68 14.03
CA ARG A 13 5.73 -14.28 14.50
C ARG A 13 5.51 -14.08 15.98
N LYS A 14 5.33 -15.15 16.75
CA LYS A 14 5.16 -15.03 18.20
C LYS A 14 6.44 -14.49 18.86
N SER A 15 7.61 -15.00 18.49
CA SER A 15 8.91 -14.53 18.97
C SER A 15 9.20 -13.07 18.63
N ASP A 16 8.90 -12.67 17.39
CA ASP A 16 9.10 -11.30 16.91
C ASP A 16 8.14 -10.34 17.64
N ARG A 17 6.89 -10.75 17.85
CA ARG A 17 5.90 -10.02 18.64
C ARG A 17 6.38 -9.82 20.07
N ASP A 18 6.78 -10.91 20.73
CA ASP A 18 7.22 -10.89 22.12
C ASP A 18 8.46 -10.01 22.29
N THR A 19 9.42 -10.09 21.35
CA THR A 19 10.62 -9.24 21.34
C THR A 19 10.25 -7.76 21.15
N PHE A 20 9.37 -7.45 20.20
CA PHE A 20 8.93 -6.08 19.95
C PHE A 20 8.16 -5.50 21.14
N LEU A 21 7.25 -6.28 21.75
CA LEU A 21 6.50 -5.86 22.94
C LEU A 21 7.41 -5.68 24.15
N LYS A 22 8.46 -6.48 24.32
CA LYS A 22 9.41 -6.31 25.43
C LYS A 22 10.03 -4.90 25.48
N ILE A 23 10.13 -4.24 24.32
CA ILE A 23 10.68 -2.90 24.17
C ILE A 23 9.58 -1.82 24.18
N ASN A 24 8.41 -2.12 23.62
CA ASN A 24 7.39 -1.10 23.32
C ASN A 24 6.06 -1.28 24.09
N LYS A 25 6.00 -2.20 25.07
CA LYS A 25 4.75 -2.56 25.76
C LYS A 25 4.05 -1.35 26.37
N ASP A 26 4.76 -0.55 27.15
CA ASP A 26 4.15 0.57 27.86
C ASP A 26 3.57 1.60 26.88
N SER A 27 4.35 2.01 25.88
CA SER A 27 3.87 2.92 24.82
C SER A 27 2.73 2.34 23.99
N PHE A 28 2.72 1.03 23.77
CA PHE A 28 1.63 0.36 23.08
C PHE A 28 0.36 0.36 23.93
N ASP A 29 0.44 -0.04 25.19
CA ASP A 29 -0.69 -0.10 26.12
C ASP A 29 -1.29 1.30 26.36
N GLU A 30 -0.46 2.33 26.52
CA GLU A 30 -0.89 3.73 26.67
C GLU A 30 -1.67 4.26 25.45
N SER A 31 -1.24 3.89 24.23
CA SER A 31 -1.83 4.40 22.99
C SER A 31 -2.93 3.51 22.41
N LYS A 32 -3.10 2.29 22.94
CA LYS A 32 -3.98 1.26 22.38
C LYS A 32 -5.43 1.74 22.20
N SER A 33 -6.01 2.34 23.24
CA SER A 33 -7.40 2.80 23.21
C SER A 33 -7.61 3.93 22.19
N GLU A 34 -6.69 4.89 22.13
CA GLU A 34 -6.73 5.99 21.14
C GLU A 34 -6.61 5.44 19.72
N ILE A 35 -5.69 4.50 19.48
CA ILE A 35 -5.52 3.86 18.17
C ILE A 35 -6.80 3.13 17.76
N LEU A 36 -7.42 2.36 18.67
CA LEU A 36 -8.68 1.67 18.38
C LEU A 36 -9.81 2.63 18.03
N GLU A 37 -9.92 3.75 18.74
CA GLU A 37 -10.90 4.80 18.44
C GLU A 37 -10.68 5.40 17.04
N ILE A 38 -9.44 5.79 16.72
CA ILE A 38 -9.06 6.30 15.40
C ILE A 38 -9.39 5.31 14.28
N LEU A 39 -9.05 4.03 14.48
CA LEU A 39 -9.31 2.97 13.51
C LEU A 39 -10.81 2.72 13.35
N SER A 40 -11.62 2.88 14.40
CA SER A 40 -13.07 2.73 14.33
C SER A 40 -13.74 3.75 13.41
N ASN A 41 -13.13 4.92 13.21
CA ASN A 41 -13.58 5.95 12.27
C ASN A 41 -12.92 5.86 10.89
N THR A 42 -12.11 4.82 10.64
CA THR A 42 -11.39 4.64 9.38
C THR A 42 -12.09 3.59 8.51
N GLU A 43 -12.34 3.94 7.25
CA GLU A 43 -13.01 3.05 6.29
C GLU A 43 -12.04 2.47 5.25
N PHE A 44 -11.14 3.32 4.74
CA PHE A 44 -10.21 2.93 3.70
C PHE A 44 -8.78 3.33 4.05
N TYR A 45 -7.81 2.74 3.35
CA TYR A 45 -6.39 2.93 3.60
C TYR A 45 -5.64 3.13 2.29
N HIS A 46 -4.74 4.10 2.22
CA HIS A 46 -3.86 4.31 1.08
C HIS A 46 -2.40 4.04 1.47
N GLY A 47 -1.75 3.10 0.78
CA GLY A 47 -0.33 2.81 0.97
C GLY A 47 0.54 3.65 0.04
N THR A 48 1.59 4.27 0.56
CA THR A 48 2.54 5.07 -0.22
C THR A 48 3.90 5.15 0.48
N GLY A 49 4.81 5.96 -0.05
CA GLY A 49 6.09 6.32 0.56
C GLY A 49 6.13 7.76 1.03
N ALA A 50 7.06 8.04 1.94
CA ALA A 50 7.44 9.42 2.23
C ALA A 50 8.05 10.07 1.00
N TYR A 51 8.92 9.37 0.30
CA TYR A 51 9.59 9.82 -0.91
C TYR A 51 9.27 8.90 -2.08
N GLY A 52 9.37 9.44 -3.29
CA GLY A 52 9.17 8.68 -4.52
C GLY A 52 9.83 9.39 -5.68
N TYR A 53 10.08 8.65 -6.75
CA TYR A 53 10.56 9.22 -8.00
C TYR A 53 9.42 9.95 -8.72
N TYR A 54 9.72 11.12 -9.28
CA TYR A 54 8.78 11.85 -10.12
C TYR A 54 9.26 11.92 -11.57
N PHE A 55 8.29 12.08 -12.48
CA PHE A 55 8.47 12.08 -13.92
C PHE A 55 7.84 13.37 -14.49
N GLU A 56 8.46 13.97 -15.50
CA GLU A 56 7.93 15.16 -16.20
C GLU A 56 6.70 14.84 -17.05
N THR A 57 6.59 13.59 -17.51
CA THR A 57 5.47 13.13 -18.31
C THR A 57 4.75 12.00 -17.58
N ASN A 58 3.45 11.86 -17.84
CA ASN A 58 2.64 10.74 -17.34
C ASN A 58 3.01 9.38 -18.00
N LYS A 59 4.15 9.28 -18.72
CA LYS A 59 4.63 8.07 -19.37
C LYS A 59 5.68 7.37 -18.50
N TYR A 60 5.24 6.68 -17.45
CA TYR A 60 6.10 5.90 -16.54
C TYR A 60 6.93 4.82 -17.25
N VAL A 61 6.43 4.31 -18.38
CA VAL A 61 7.02 3.16 -19.09
C VAL A 61 8.36 3.51 -19.73
N ASP A 62 8.46 4.65 -20.42
CA ASP A 62 9.65 5.01 -21.21
C ASP A 62 10.44 6.21 -20.65
N SER A 63 9.98 6.81 -19.54
CA SER A 63 10.68 7.94 -18.93
C SER A 63 11.66 7.51 -17.84
N GLN A 64 12.74 8.29 -17.73
CA GLN A 64 13.65 8.24 -16.59
C GLN A 64 13.13 9.17 -15.48
N PRO A 65 13.27 8.80 -14.20
CA PRO A 65 12.99 9.69 -13.09
C PRO A 65 13.76 11.01 -13.22
N LYS A 66 13.08 12.13 -13.00
CA LYS A 66 13.71 13.46 -12.97
C LYS A 66 14.36 13.76 -11.62
N GLY A 67 13.86 13.14 -10.57
CA GLY A 67 14.43 13.24 -9.24
C GLY A 67 13.54 12.61 -8.18
N ILE A 68 13.84 12.92 -6.93
CA ILE A 68 13.09 12.44 -5.77
C ILE A 68 12.18 13.56 -5.27
N LYS A 69 10.90 13.26 -5.07
CA LYS A 69 9.91 14.17 -4.49
C LYS A 69 9.56 13.71 -3.08
N TYR A 70 9.32 14.67 -2.17
CA TYR A 70 8.71 14.38 -0.87
C TYR A 70 7.20 14.18 -1.07
N ILE A 71 6.79 12.95 -1.36
CA ILE A 71 5.41 12.56 -1.65
C ILE A 71 4.46 12.88 -0.50
N LEU A 72 4.78 12.44 0.72
CA LEU A 72 3.92 12.71 1.88
C LEU A 72 3.71 14.21 2.10
N LYS A 73 4.76 15.04 1.96
CA LYS A 73 4.61 16.49 2.11
C LYS A 73 3.63 17.07 1.08
N ASN A 74 3.66 16.63 -0.18
CA ASN A 74 2.67 17.12 -1.14
C ASN A 74 1.27 16.65 -0.79
N ILE A 75 1.11 15.39 -0.36
CA ILE A 75 -0.20 14.88 0.05
C ILE A 75 -0.78 15.69 1.21
N LEU A 76 0.06 16.15 2.14
CA LEU A 76 -0.36 17.01 3.24
C LEU A 76 -0.78 18.41 2.80
N VAL A 77 -0.31 18.90 1.65
CA VAL A 77 -0.63 20.24 1.12
C VAL A 77 -1.78 20.19 0.12
N GLU A 78 -1.71 19.26 -0.83
CA GLU A 78 -2.61 19.16 -2.00
C GLU A 78 -3.73 18.12 -1.79
N GLY A 79 -3.61 17.27 -0.76
CA GLY A 79 -4.43 16.08 -0.59
C GLY A 79 -3.93 14.89 -1.41
N LEU A 80 -4.64 13.78 -1.32
CA LEU A 80 -4.48 12.68 -2.26
C LEU A 80 -5.23 13.03 -3.54
N VAL A 81 -4.46 13.25 -4.61
CA VAL A 81 -4.96 13.58 -5.94
C VAL A 81 -4.90 12.35 -6.82
N SER A 82 -5.90 12.16 -7.68
CA SER A 82 -5.93 11.05 -8.63
C SER A 82 -4.77 11.15 -9.63
N GLN A 83 -4.09 10.04 -9.86
CA GLN A 83 -2.99 9.93 -10.82
C GLN A 83 -3.35 8.90 -11.88
N ARG A 84 -2.71 8.99 -13.05
CA ARG A 84 -2.83 7.94 -14.06
C ARG A 84 -2.30 6.64 -13.46
N ASP A 85 -3.21 5.70 -13.24
CA ASP A 85 -2.85 4.37 -12.74
C ASP A 85 -2.52 3.46 -13.93
N LEU A 86 -1.31 2.91 -13.95
CA LEU A 86 -0.88 1.96 -14.99
C LEU A 86 -1.75 0.70 -15.03
N PHE A 87 -2.41 0.38 -13.91
CA PHE A 87 -3.32 -0.73 -13.81
C PHE A 87 -4.75 -0.41 -14.32
N ASN A 88 -5.13 0.86 -14.50
CA ASN A 88 -6.44 1.23 -15.09
C ASN A 88 -6.60 0.69 -16.52
N ASP A 89 -5.50 0.66 -17.29
CA ASP A 89 -5.47 0.13 -18.66
C ASP A 89 -5.80 -1.39 -18.70
N ILE A 90 -5.63 -2.10 -17.58
CA ILE A 90 -6.00 -3.52 -17.42
C ILE A 90 -7.37 -3.67 -16.76
N PHE A 91 -7.69 -2.84 -15.78
CA PHE A 91 -8.92 -2.96 -15.00
C PHE A 91 -10.15 -2.30 -15.63
N ASN A 92 -9.98 -1.70 -16.81
CA ASN A 92 -11.03 -1.07 -17.61
C ASN A 92 -11.95 -0.18 -16.76
N THR A 93 -11.35 0.57 -15.84
CA THR A 93 -12.09 1.52 -15.01
C THR A 93 -12.54 2.68 -15.88
N CYS A 94 -13.74 3.20 -15.64
CA CYS A 94 -14.28 4.32 -16.40
C CYS A 94 -13.42 5.59 -16.32
N ALA A 95 -12.59 5.73 -15.28
CA ALA A 95 -11.66 6.83 -15.10
C ALA A 95 -10.21 6.42 -15.45
N LYS A 96 -9.51 7.28 -16.20
CA LYS A 96 -8.08 7.12 -16.52
C LYS A 96 -7.15 7.48 -15.35
N SER A 97 -7.59 8.39 -14.48
CA SER A 97 -6.88 8.79 -13.27
C SER A 97 -7.68 8.41 -12.04
N THR A 98 -7.03 7.73 -11.11
CA THR A 98 -7.68 7.22 -9.89
C THR A 98 -6.74 7.26 -8.69
N ILE A 99 -7.32 7.23 -7.50
CA ILE A 99 -6.67 6.90 -6.23
C ILE A 99 -7.07 5.47 -5.90
N SER A 100 -6.08 4.62 -5.63
CA SER A 100 -6.29 3.25 -5.15
C SER A 100 -6.32 3.23 -3.63
N LEU A 101 -7.36 2.64 -3.06
CA LEU A 101 -7.59 2.55 -1.63
C LEU A 101 -7.85 1.09 -1.24
N GLY A 102 -7.15 0.60 -0.24
CA GLY A 102 -7.42 -0.70 0.38
C GLY A 102 -8.60 -0.63 1.35
N LYS A 103 -9.45 -1.66 1.34
CA LYS A 103 -10.46 -1.90 2.38
C LYS A 103 -9.87 -2.44 3.68
N ASN A 104 -8.62 -2.89 3.63
CA ASN A 104 -7.89 -3.41 4.78
C ASN A 104 -6.55 -2.70 4.92
N GLN A 105 -6.23 -2.28 6.15
CA GLN A 105 -4.96 -1.66 6.51
C GLN A 105 -3.76 -2.54 6.14
N ILE A 106 -3.83 -3.85 6.36
CA ILE A 106 -2.75 -4.82 6.08
C ILE A 106 -2.36 -4.77 4.61
N TYR A 107 -3.34 -4.60 3.71
CA TYR A 107 -3.09 -4.50 2.28
C TYR A 107 -2.37 -3.19 1.92
N ALA A 108 -2.87 -2.06 2.43
CA ALA A 108 -2.21 -0.76 2.23
C ALA A 108 -0.80 -0.74 2.84
N ARG A 109 -0.60 -1.38 3.99
CA ARG A 109 0.71 -1.54 4.64
C ARG A 109 1.66 -2.37 3.79
N ALA A 110 1.20 -3.49 3.21
CA ALA A 110 2.01 -4.30 2.29
C ALA A 110 2.49 -3.53 1.06
N TYR A 111 1.67 -2.61 0.56
CA TYR A 111 2.05 -1.70 -0.52
C TYR A 111 3.06 -0.64 -0.04
N SER A 112 2.86 -0.06 1.15
CA SER A 112 3.77 0.93 1.72
C SER A 112 5.18 0.39 1.96
N GLU A 113 5.32 -0.93 2.20
CA GLU A 113 6.64 -1.56 2.39
C GLU A 113 7.53 -1.51 1.15
N LEU A 114 6.97 -1.36 -0.06
CA LEU A 114 7.74 -1.17 -1.29
C LEU A 114 8.57 0.12 -1.25
N PHE A 115 8.14 1.09 -0.45
CA PHE A 115 8.79 2.38 -0.27
C PHE A 115 9.77 2.42 0.92
N LEU A 116 9.91 1.34 1.68
CA LEU A 116 10.98 1.25 2.68
C LEU A 116 12.33 1.25 1.98
N SER A 117 13.29 2.05 2.48
CA SER A 117 14.68 2.02 2.00
C SER A 117 15.24 0.60 2.05
N GLU A 118 16.01 0.22 1.04
CA GLU A 118 16.70 -1.06 1.00
C GLU A 118 17.58 -1.24 2.25
N GLY A 119 17.63 -2.47 2.76
CA GLY A 119 18.28 -2.79 4.03
C GLY A 119 17.49 -2.38 5.28
N THR A 120 16.28 -1.85 5.15
CA THR A 120 15.43 -1.50 6.30
C THR A 120 14.17 -2.36 6.41
N SER A 121 13.71 -2.53 7.64
CA SER A 121 12.46 -3.21 8.00
C SER A 121 11.65 -2.37 8.97
N LEU A 122 10.36 -2.71 9.10
CA LEU A 122 9.54 -2.31 10.25
C LEU A 122 10.06 -3.01 11.50
N GLY A 123 9.81 -2.41 12.68
CA GLY A 123 10.16 -3.04 13.95
C GLY A 123 9.34 -4.30 14.22
N TYR A 124 8.09 -4.32 13.75
CA TYR A 124 7.19 -5.47 13.78
C TYR A 124 6.22 -5.40 12.60
N CYS A 125 5.78 -6.56 12.12
CA CYS A 125 4.78 -6.69 11.07
C CYS A 125 3.95 -7.94 11.36
N TYR A 126 2.69 -7.98 10.94
CA TYR A 126 1.80 -9.14 11.02
C TYR A 126 1.55 -9.74 9.61
N GLY A 127 2.08 -10.93 9.36
CA GLY A 127 2.26 -11.52 8.02
C GLY A 127 3.24 -10.76 7.11
N ASN A 128 3.93 -11.44 6.18
CA ASN A 128 4.93 -10.77 5.34
C ASN A 128 4.21 -10.10 4.16
N SER A 129 4.83 -9.07 3.58
CA SER A 129 4.27 -8.40 2.41
C SER A 129 4.00 -9.38 1.29
N LEU A 130 4.91 -10.32 1.02
CA LEU A 130 4.73 -11.40 0.05
C LEU A 130 3.40 -12.16 0.24
N PHE A 131 3.07 -12.61 1.45
CA PHE A 131 1.86 -13.37 1.75
C PHE A 131 0.59 -12.56 1.45
N TRP A 132 0.55 -11.31 1.91
CA TRP A 132 -0.60 -10.43 1.71
C TRP A 132 -0.74 -9.99 0.26
N ASN A 133 0.37 -9.70 -0.40
CA ASN A 133 0.45 -9.32 -1.80
C ASN A 133 0.09 -10.48 -2.74
N ILE A 134 0.57 -11.70 -2.46
CA ILE A 134 0.17 -12.91 -3.20
C ILE A 134 -1.33 -13.15 -3.08
N GLY A 135 -1.90 -13.00 -1.89
CA GLY A 135 -3.33 -13.20 -1.67
C GLY A 135 -4.20 -12.34 -2.58
N VAL A 136 -3.87 -11.05 -2.70
CA VAL A 136 -4.58 -10.10 -3.58
C VAL A 136 -4.32 -10.40 -5.06
N PHE A 137 -3.07 -10.68 -5.44
CA PHE A 137 -2.74 -10.94 -6.83
C PHE A 137 -3.29 -12.26 -7.35
N PHE A 138 -3.29 -13.31 -6.54
CA PHE A 138 -3.95 -14.57 -6.87
C PHE A 138 -5.45 -14.34 -7.16
N ARG A 139 -6.09 -13.45 -6.40
CA ARG A 139 -7.50 -13.04 -6.63
C ARG A 139 -7.66 -12.22 -7.93
N ILE A 140 -6.70 -11.35 -8.27
CA ILE A 140 -6.64 -10.64 -9.57
C ILE A 140 -6.56 -11.66 -10.72
N PHE A 141 -5.58 -12.57 -10.70
CA PHE A 141 -5.36 -13.55 -11.77
C PHE A 141 -6.56 -14.49 -11.96
N THR A 142 -7.13 -14.99 -10.88
CA THR A 142 -8.32 -15.86 -10.95
C THR A 142 -9.59 -15.12 -11.42
N GLY A 143 -9.68 -13.80 -11.20
CA GLY A 143 -10.79 -12.98 -11.68
C GLY A 143 -10.75 -12.74 -13.20
N VAL A 144 -9.56 -12.50 -13.74
CA VAL A 144 -9.34 -12.32 -15.19
C VAL A 144 -9.69 -13.59 -15.97
N ILE A 145 -9.29 -14.75 -15.44
CA ILE A 145 -9.57 -16.07 -16.05
C ILE A 145 -11.08 -16.37 -16.07
N LYS A 146 -11.85 -15.88 -15.09
CA LYS A 146 -13.30 -16.15 -14.99
C LYS A 146 -14.18 -15.25 -15.86
N LYS A 147 -13.77 -14.01 -16.16
CA LYS A 147 -14.57 -13.05 -16.97
C LYS A 147 -14.40 -13.24 -18.48
N LYS A 148 -13.27 -13.78 -18.94
CA LYS A 148 -13.06 -14.11 -20.36
C LYS A 148 -13.51 -15.55 -20.58
N THR A 149 -14.49 -15.77 -21.46
CA THR A 149 -14.70 -17.11 -22.03
C THR A 149 -13.36 -17.60 -22.55
N PHE A 150 -12.98 -18.82 -22.17
CA PHE A 150 -11.72 -19.48 -22.53
C PHE A 150 -11.38 -19.34 -24.03
N LYS A 151 -12.41 -19.24 -24.89
CA LYS A 151 -12.32 -18.95 -26.34
C LYS A 151 -11.66 -17.60 -26.72
N SER A 152 -11.83 -16.51 -25.96
CA SER A 152 -11.18 -15.22 -26.31
C SER A 152 -9.70 -15.16 -25.93
N TYR A 153 -9.26 -16.02 -24.98
CA TYR A 153 -7.87 -16.14 -24.56
C TYR A 153 -7.05 -16.98 -25.55
N ILE A 154 -7.70 -17.86 -26.31
CA ILE A 154 -7.09 -18.64 -27.39
C ILE A 154 -6.77 -17.74 -28.60
N ASN A 155 -7.57 -16.68 -28.84
CA ASN A 155 -7.42 -15.78 -29.99
C ASN A 155 -6.62 -14.49 -29.71
N LYS A 156 -6.27 -14.19 -28.46
CA LYS A 156 -5.30 -13.14 -28.13
C LYS A 156 -3.97 -13.80 -27.80
N THR A 157 -2.92 -13.43 -28.52
CA THR A 157 -1.58 -14.02 -28.34
C THR A 157 -1.19 -13.85 -26.86
N PRO A 158 -0.97 -14.95 -26.10
CA PRO A 158 -0.57 -14.89 -24.69
C PRO A 158 0.69 -14.03 -24.45
N SER A 159 1.44 -13.75 -25.51
CA SER A 159 2.62 -12.89 -25.52
C SER A 159 2.29 -11.40 -25.33
N LEU A 160 1.18 -10.87 -25.84
CA LEU A 160 0.89 -9.44 -25.79
C LEU A 160 0.43 -9.01 -24.38
N GLU A 161 -0.47 -9.78 -23.75
CA GLU A 161 -0.92 -9.51 -22.38
C GLU A 161 0.23 -9.68 -21.37
N LYS A 162 1.09 -10.69 -21.56
CA LYS A 162 2.33 -10.84 -20.77
C LYS A 162 3.29 -9.67 -20.96
N LYS A 163 3.42 -9.14 -22.19
CA LYS A 163 4.25 -7.97 -22.48
C LYS A 163 3.69 -6.71 -21.80
N ILE A 164 2.39 -6.45 -21.92
CA ILE A 164 1.72 -5.30 -21.27
C ILE A 164 1.89 -5.37 -19.75
N TYR A 165 1.66 -6.54 -19.16
CA TYR A 165 1.81 -6.75 -17.73
C TYR A 165 3.25 -6.51 -17.25
N LYS A 166 4.23 -7.01 -17.99
CA LYS A 166 5.65 -6.81 -17.71
C LYS A 166 6.03 -5.32 -17.78
N VAL A 167 5.62 -4.64 -18.85
CA VAL A 167 5.83 -3.20 -19.05
C VAL A 167 5.21 -2.36 -17.93
N MET A 168 4.00 -2.72 -17.49
CA MET A 168 3.33 -2.07 -16.38
C MET A 168 4.08 -2.26 -15.06
N LEU A 169 4.50 -3.49 -14.75
CA LEU A 169 5.28 -3.78 -13.55
C LEU A 169 6.62 -3.04 -13.55
N ASP A 170 7.28 -2.96 -14.71
CA ASP A 170 8.51 -2.20 -14.88
C ASP A 170 8.25 -0.71 -14.60
N GLY A 171 7.25 -0.11 -15.24
CA GLY A 171 6.84 1.28 -15.02
C GLY A 171 6.42 1.58 -13.58
N TRP A 172 5.72 0.66 -12.93
CA TRP A 172 5.31 0.79 -11.53
C TRP A 172 6.52 0.74 -10.59
N SER A 173 7.45 -0.20 -10.80
CA SER A 173 8.66 -0.31 -9.99
C SER A 173 9.53 0.95 -10.02
N LYS A 174 9.48 1.69 -11.14
CA LYS A 174 10.19 2.96 -11.29
C LYS A 174 9.73 4.05 -10.31
N SER A 175 8.54 3.93 -9.72
CA SER A 175 8.05 4.90 -8.73
C SER A 175 8.82 4.86 -7.40
N PHE A 176 9.45 3.73 -7.08
CA PHE A 176 10.21 3.54 -5.84
C PHE A 176 11.66 3.06 -6.05
N ARG A 177 12.06 2.64 -7.26
CA ARG A 177 13.46 2.32 -7.62
C ARG A 177 13.87 2.89 -8.98
N LYS A 178 15.12 3.31 -9.14
CA LYS A 178 15.69 3.74 -10.43
C LYS A 178 16.75 2.77 -10.99
N ASP A 179 17.26 1.85 -10.17
CA ASP A 179 18.35 0.94 -10.54
C ASP A 179 17.98 -0.20 -11.51
N GLY A 180 16.69 -0.34 -11.85
CA GLY A 180 16.22 -1.35 -12.79
C GLY A 180 16.29 -2.80 -12.30
N LYS A 181 16.59 -3.04 -11.02
CA LYS A 181 16.75 -4.39 -10.43
C LYS A 181 15.58 -5.35 -10.68
N TYR A 182 14.38 -4.79 -10.85
CA TYR A 182 13.15 -5.54 -11.04
C TYR A 182 12.61 -5.52 -12.48
N ILE A 183 13.37 -4.94 -13.43
CA ILE A 183 12.98 -4.93 -14.84
C ILE A 183 12.80 -6.37 -15.32
N GLY A 184 11.61 -6.64 -15.84
CA GLY A 184 11.20 -7.92 -16.35
C GLY A 184 11.04 -9.03 -15.34
N LYS A 185 11.11 -8.73 -14.04
CA LYS A 185 10.78 -9.68 -12.99
C LYS A 185 9.27 -9.81 -12.85
N ASN A 186 8.83 -10.95 -12.33
CA ASN A 186 7.42 -11.17 -12.03
C ASN A 186 7.04 -10.50 -10.70
N TYR A 187 5.75 -10.51 -10.40
CA TYR A 187 5.20 -9.89 -9.21
C TYR A 187 5.76 -10.44 -7.89
N PHE A 188 6.08 -11.74 -7.80
CA PHE A 188 6.64 -12.32 -6.58
C PHE A 188 7.95 -11.65 -6.17
N TYR A 189 8.82 -11.34 -7.14
CA TYR A 189 10.03 -10.57 -6.88
C TYR A 189 9.72 -9.14 -6.41
N LEU A 190 8.75 -8.48 -7.06
CA LEU A 190 8.34 -7.12 -6.72
C LEU A 190 7.69 -7.02 -5.34
N SER A 191 6.98 -8.05 -4.87
CA SER A 191 6.32 -8.03 -3.57
C SER A 191 7.27 -8.00 -2.37
N ASN A 192 8.56 -8.29 -2.60
CA ASN A 192 9.66 -8.13 -1.65
C ASN A 192 10.56 -6.95 -2.00
N ALA A 193 10.18 -6.13 -2.99
CA ALA A 193 10.98 -4.98 -3.38
C ALA A 193 11.01 -3.93 -2.28
N ARG A 194 12.07 -3.12 -2.33
CA ARG A 194 12.34 -2.01 -1.44
C ARG A 194 12.76 -0.81 -2.26
N SER A 195 12.61 0.39 -1.73
CA SER A 195 13.05 1.60 -2.42
C SER A 195 14.57 1.71 -2.39
N ASP A 196 15.17 2.20 -3.48
CA ASP A 196 16.60 2.56 -3.50
C ASP A 196 16.84 4.02 -3.04
N ILE A 197 15.77 4.73 -2.66
CA ILE A 197 15.85 6.06 -2.06
C ILE A 197 16.28 5.92 -0.60
N LYS A 198 17.47 6.43 -0.28
CA LYS A 198 18.02 6.42 1.10
C LYS A 198 17.05 7.09 2.07
N ASN A 199 16.87 6.48 3.24
CA ASN A 199 16.00 6.97 4.32
C ASN A 199 14.52 7.11 3.94
N ASN A 200 14.08 6.50 2.83
CA ASN A 200 12.66 6.40 2.52
C ASN A 200 11.95 5.48 3.52
N PHE A 201 10.67 5.75 3.73
CA PHE A 201 9.82 4.98 4.63
C PHE A 201 8.41 4.86 4.09
N GLY A 202 7.76 3.73 4.38
CA GLY A 202 6.36 3.52 4.04
C GLY A 202 5.44 4.42 4.85
N VAL A 203 4.32 4.80 4.25
CA VAL A 203 3.25 5.56 4.89
C VAL A 203 1.92 4.89 4.55
N VAL A 204 1.05 4.72 5.53
CA VAL A 204 -0.34 4.35 5.31
C VAL A 204 -1.21 5.52 5.74
N ILE A 205 -2.14 5.94 4.90
CA ILE A 205 -3.07 7.03 5.19
C ILE A 205 -4.43 6.41 5.44
N GLY A 206 -4.97 6.58 6.65
CA GLY A 206 -6.35 6.22 6.96
C GLY A 206 -7.31 7.27 6.43
N ILE A 207 -8.38 6.82 5.78
CA ILE A 207 -9.44 7.68 5.23
C ILE A 207 -10.70 7.50 6.09
N LYS A 208 -11.28 8.61 6.55
CA LYS A 208 -12.49 8.60 7.38
C LYS A 208 -13.67 7.98 6.63
N LYS A 209 -14.62 7.43 7.39
CA LYS A 209 -15.91 6.95 6.87
C LYS A 209 -16.64 8.01 6.07
N ASN A 210 -17.33 7.59 5.01
CA ASN A 210 -18.21 8.44 4.17
C ASN A 210 -17.47 9.60 3.46
N ARG A 211 -16.16 9.49 3.23
CA ARG A 211 -15.37 10.50 2.50
C ARG A 211 -15.02 10.12 1.07
N VAL A 212 -15.35 8.90 0.66
CA VAL A 212 -14.98 8.35 -0.64
C VAL A 212 -16.24 8.00 -1.39
N ASN A 213 -16.31 8.45 -2.65
CA ASN A 213 -17.28 7.97 -3.64
C ASN A 213 -16.60 6.91 -4.52
N PRO A 214 -16.89 5.62 -4.32
CA PRO A 214 -16.26 4.53 -5.08
C PRO A 214 -16.65 4.57 -6.56
N LEU A 215 -15.67 4.32 -7.42
CA LEU A 215 -15.90 3.97 -8.82
C LEU A 215 -16.24 2.49 -8.94
N THR A 216 -17.05 2.16 -9.94
CA THR A 216 -17.30 0.77 -10.31
C THR A 216 -16.03 0.14 -10.87
N ILE A 217 -15.61 -0.99 -10.29
CA ILE A 217 -14.49 -1.79 -10.77
C ILE A 217 -15.06 -3.06 -11.40
N ASP A 218 -14.75 -3.28 -12.69
CA ASP A 218 -15.23 -4.43 -13.46
C ASP A 218 -14.56 -5.76 -13.05
N TYR A 219 -13.89 -5.84 -11.91
CA TYR A 219 -13.18 -7.03 -11.44
C TYR A 219 -13.65 -7.40 -10.03
N PRO A 220 -14.65 -8.30 -9.92
CA PRO A 220 -15.32 -8.64 -8.65
C PRO A 220 -14.40 -9.18 -7.55
N ASN A 221 -13.25 -9.73 -7.91
CA ASN A 221 -12.27 -10.23 -6.95
C ASN A 221 -11.37 -9.12 -6.40
N ILE A 222 -11.16 -8.05 -7.17
CA ILE A 222 -10.35 -6.89 -6.77
C ILE A 222 -11.17 -5.97 -5.87
N SER A 223 -12.45 -5.77 -6.21
CA SER A 223 -13.37 -4.96 -5.41
C SER A 223 -13.61 -5.49 -3.99
N LYS A 224 -13.14 -6.70 -3.66
CA LYS A 224 -13.14 -7.23 -2.29
C LYS A 224 -12.06 -6.61 -1.41
N ASP A 225 -10.93 -6.21 -2.00
CA ASP A 225 -9.76 -5.71 -1.28
C ASP A 225 -9.50 -4.23 -1.56
N GLU A 226 -9.93 -3.74 -2.72
CA GLU A 226 -9.61 -2.41 -3.23
C GLU A 226 -10.87 -1.63 -3.63
N VAL A 227 -10.83 -0.32 -3.41
CA VAL A 227 -11.76 0.70 -3.89
C VAL A 227 -10.96 1.72 -4.67
N ARG A 228 -11.55 2.23 -5.76
CA ARG A 228 -10.97 3.33 -6.54
C ARG A 228 -11.86 4.54 -6.47
N THR A 229 -11.27 5.72 -6.48
CA THR A 229 -12.00 6.98 -6.63
C THR A 229 -11.21 7.93 -7.51
N ASN A 230 -11.88 8.83 -8.23
CA ASN A 230 -11.24 9.94 -8.96
C ASN A 230 -11.36 11.28 -8.21
N GLN A 231 -12.07 11.29 -7.08
CA GLN A 231 -12.23 12.45 -6.21
C GLN A 231 -10.92 12.76 -5.48
N VAL A 232 -10.57 14.04 -5.41
CA VAL A 232 -9.47 14.51 -4.56
C VAL A 232 -9.86 14.34 -3.09
N LEU A 233 -9.01 13.68 -2.30
CA LEU A 233 -9.20 13.53 -0.86
C LEU A 233 -8.28 14.51 -0.15
N SER A 234 -8.86 15.63 0.29
CA SER A 234 -8.19 16.63 1.12
C SER A 234 -7.78 16.05 2.47
N PHE A 235 -6.90 16.75 3.19
CA PHE A 235 -6.41 16.30 4.50
C PHE A 235 -7.54 16.10 5.53
N ASP A 236 -8.66 16.83 5.41
CA ASP A 236 -9.83 16.67 6.28
C ASP A 236 -10.48 15.28 6.15
N SER A 237 -10.26 14.61 5.02
CA SER A 237 -10.71 13.24 4.80
C SER A 237 -9.81 12.21 5.47
N PHE A 238 -8.64 12.59 6.00
CA PHE A 238 -7.72 11.65 6.63
C PHE A 238 -8.11 11.46 8.10
N SER A 239 -8.23 10.20 8.53
CA SER A 239 -8.43 9.86 9.94
C SER A 239 -7.10 9.87 10.70
N HIS A 240 -6.01 9.43 10.06
CA HIS A 240 -4.67 9.38 10.64
C HIS A 240 -3.61 9.08 9.57
N LEU A 241 -2.34 9.21 9.96
CA LEU A 241 -1.18 8.69 9.25
C LEU A 241 -0.56 7.57 10.07
N GLN A 242 -0.23 6.45 9.42
CA GLN A 242 0.61 5.41 9.97
C GLN A 242 1.99 5.51 9.34
N VAL A 243 3.03 5.58 10.16
CA VAL A 243 4.42 5.55 9.72
C VAL A 243 5.24 4.64 10.64
N PRO A 244 6.42 4.16 10.23
CA PRO A 244 7.27 3.37 11.13
C PRO A 244 7.56 4.14 12.41
N ILE A 245 7.65 3.45 13.55
CA ILE A 245 7.81 4.07 14.87
C ILE A 245 8.98 5.08 14.92
N LYS A 246 10.10 4.75 14.26
CA LYS A 246 11.29 5.61 14.15
C LYS A 246 11.05 6.94 13.42
N ASN A 247 9.98 7.03 12.64
CA ASN A 247 9.64 8.18 11.81
C ASN A 247 8.54 9.07 12.40
N ILE A 248 7.91 8.67 13.52
CA ILE A 248 6.79 9.40 14.15
C ILE A 248 7.16 10.86 14.44
N ARG A 249 8.31 11.09 15.10
CA ARG A 249 8.75 12.45 15.47
C ARG A 249 8.91 13.36 14.25
N LYS A 250 9.52 12.85 13.18
CA LYS A 250 9.70 13.59 11.93
C LYS A 250 8.35 14.04 11.36
N VAL A 251 7.40 13.11 11.24
CA VAL A 251 6.09 13.40 10.64
C VAL A 251 5.26 14.34 11.51
N LYS A 252 5.29 14.18 12.84
CA LYS A 252 4.65 15.13 13.77
C LYS A 252 5.20 16.56 13.61
N LEU A 253 6.52 16.71 13.41
CA LEU A 253 7.13 18.02 13.14
C LEU A 253 6.68 18.62 11.80
N ASP A 254 6.55 17.79 10.76
CA ASP A 254 6.06 18.26 9.45
C ASP A 254 4.60 18.71 9.52
N LEU A 255 3.74 17.97 10.23
CA LEU A 255 2.35 18.38 10.48
C LEU A 255 2.27 19.68 11.28
N LYS A 256 3.10 19.85 12.31
CA LYS A 256 3.16 21.09 13.11
C LYS A 256 3.53 22.29 12.23
N LYS A 257 4.51 22.14 11.33
CA LYS A 257 4.92 23.20 10.39
C LYS A 257 3.80 23.61 9.42
N LEU A 258 2.94 22.66 9.07
CA LEU A 258 1.78 22.89 8.20
C LEU A 258 0.50 23.26 8.97
N ASN A 259 0.57 23.38 10.30
CA ASN A 259 -0.58 23.61 11.18
C ASN A 259 -1.71 22.56 11.00
N LEU A 260 -1.34 21.31 10.75
CA LEU A 260 -2.28 20.20 10.55
C LEU A 260 -2.43 19.37 11.83
N LYS A 261 -3.67 19.03 12.19
CA LYS A 261 -4.01 18.22 13.37
C LYS A 261 -4.43 16.80 12.97
N ILE A 262 -3.54 16.09 12.29
CA ILE A 262 -3.78 14.71 11.87
C ILE A 262 -3.08 13.77 12.86
N PRO A 263 -3.76 12.79 13.46
CA PRO A 263 -3.12 11.80 14.30
C PRO A 263 -2.02 11.04 13.55
N VAL A 264 -0.90 10.76 14.24
CA VAL A 264 0.19 9.96 13.69
C VAL A 264 0.44 8.79 14.61
N ILE A 265 0.21 7.58 14.09
CA ILE A 265 0.31 6.33 14.85
C ILE A 265 1.41 5.43 14.27
N PRO A 266 2.08 4.59 15.07
CA PRO A 266 3.05 3.63 14.55
C PRO A 266 2.38 2.53 13.72
N ILE A 267 2.92 2.21 12.55
CA ILE A 267 2.47 1.05 11.76
C ILE A 267 2.57 -0.22 12.60
N GLU A 268 3.67 -0.38 13.32
CA GLU A 268 3.95 -1.56 14.14
C GLU A 268 2.86 -1.81 15.20
N PHE A 269 2.27 -0.76 15.77
CA PHE A 269 1.21 -0.89 16.77
C PHE A 269 -0.10 -1.35 16.14
N VAL A 270 -0.42 -0.88 14.94
CA VAL A 270 -1.59 -1.37 14.21
C VAL A 270 -1.42 -2.84 13.80
N GLU A 271 -0.21 -3.24 13.42
CA GLU A 271 0.10 -4.64 13.12
C GLU A 271 -0.05 -5.54 14.36
N LEU A 272 0.32 -5.06 15.56
CA LEU A 272 0.07 -5.76 16.83
C LEU A 272 -1.43 -5.96 17.08
N LEU A 273 -2.25 -4.91 16.89
CA LEU A 273 -3.70 -5.01 17.06
C LEU A 273 -4.33 -5.99 16.07
N ASN A 274 -3.85 -6.01 14.82
CA ASN A 274 -4.29 -7.01 13.84
C ASN A 274 -3.94 -8.44 14.27
N TYR A 275 -2.74 -8.65 14.84
CA TYR A 275 -2.35 -9.94 15.39
C TYR A 275 -3.28 -10.35 16.55
N GLU A 276 -3.52 -9.45 17.51
CA GLU A 276 -4.39 -9.72 18.66
C GLU A 276 -5.81 -10.09 18.21
N ARG A 277 -6.39 -9.36 17.25
CA ARG A 277 -7.75 -9.65 16.74
C ARG A 277 -7.88 -11.04 16.10
N ASP A 278 -6.83 -11.52 15.45
CA ASP A 278 -6.89 -12.77 14.69
C ASP A 278 -6.55 -14.02 15.54
N PHE A 279 -6.01 -13.83 16.75
CA PHE A 279 -5.52 -14.92 17.62
C PHE A 279 -6.00 -14.90 19.07
N ASN A 280 -6.66 -13.83 19.53
CA ASN A 280 -7.40 -13.78 20.79
C ASN A 280 -8.90 -13.85 20.50
#